data_AF-A0A9E7GY43-F1
#
_entry.id   AF-A0A9E7GY43-F1
#
_cell.length_a   1.000
_cell.length_b   1.000
_cell.length_c   1.000
_cell.angle_alpha   90.00
_cell.angle_beta   90.00
_cell.angle_gamma   90.00
#
_symmetry.space_group_name_H-M   'P 1'
#
loop_
_entity.id
_entity.type
_entity.pdbx_description
1 polymer ?
#
loop_
_entity_poly.entity_id
_entity_poly.type
_entity_poly.pdbx_seq_one_letter_code
_entity_poly.pdbx_strand_id
1 'polypeptide(L)'
;MATTSAYAASSSVVRILCSNPARDPPSGFKGCWGFSASLRFSTERSTAPLAMLSRRSDMSLGGGDREKDTSTSAVPEGFADRLDDLSSESELEEREPSVATILVSFGNSFDPYEAMSTPLYQTSTFKQPSATTYGPYDYTRSGNPTRDVLQSLMAKLEKADQAFCFTSGMAALATVTHLVEAGQEIVAGDDIYGGSDRLLSRVVPKSGVIVKRVNTSDINEVASAIGPSTKLVWLESPTNPRQQITDIHKISEIAHSFGALVMVDNSILSPVLSQPLQLGADIVMHSATKFISGHSDLMAGILAVKGDSLAKEIAFLQNAEGSGLAPFDCWLCLRGIKTMALRVEKQQANAQKLAEFLSSHPK
;
A
#
# COMPACT_ATOMS: atom_id res chain seq x y z
N MET A 1 -25.88 -10.44 57.13
CA MET A 1 -27.23 -9.81 57.12
C MET A 1 -27.35 -9.10 55.77
N ALA A 2 -27.82 -9.77 54.70
CA ALA A 2 -29.23 -9.98 54.34
C ALA A 2 -29.96 -8.62 54.19
N THR A 3 -30.58 -8.24 53.07
CA THR A 3 -31.19 -9.04 52.00
C THR A 3 -31.66 -8.14 50.82
N THR A 4 -31.38 -8.60 49.58
CA THR A 4 -32.24 -8.69 48.37
C THR A 4 -33.12 -7.53 47.84
N SER A 5 -32.96 -7.23 46.55
CA SER A 5 -33.91 -7.55 45.44
C SER A 5 -33.35 -6.95 44.12
N ALA A 6 -32.84 -7.69 43.12
CA ALA A 6 -33.46 -8.67 42.23
C ALA A 6 -34.56 -8.10 41.30
N TYR A 7 -34.19 -7.75 40.06
CA TYR A 7 -35.09 -7.81 38.92
C TYR A 7 -34.38 -8.49 37.74
N ALA A 8 -34.91 -9.64 37.36
CA ALA A 8 -34.57 -10.44 36.20
C ALA A 8 -35.85 -10.69 35.40
N ALA A 9 -35.78 -10.56 34.07
CA ALA A 9 -36.60 -11.26 33.08
C ALA A 9 -36.04 -10.90 31.69
N SER A 10 -35.35 -11.82 31.01
CA SER A 10 -35.91 -12.81 30.06
C SER A 10 -36.10 -12.18 28.67
N SER A 11 -35.15 -12.34 27.74
CA SER A 11 -34.85 -13.50 26.87
C SER A 11 -35.59 -13.44 25.52
N SER A 12 -34.80 -13.48 24.44
CA SER A 12 -35.21 -13.94 23.09
C SER A 12 -33.93 -14.22 22.30
N VAL A 13 -33.30 -15.36 22.58
CA VAL A 13 -32.24 -15.95 21.77
C VAL A 13 -32.92 -16.64 20.59
N VAL A 14 -32.69 -16.15 19.36
CA VAL A 14 -33.03 -16.89 18.14
C VAL A 14 -31.83 -17.78 17.79
N ARG A 15 -31.90 -19.04 18.23
CA ARG A 15 -31.09 -20.14 17.71
C ARG A 15 -31.69 -20.57 16.37
N ILE A 16 -30.93 -20.43 15.29
CA ILE A 16 -31.18 -21.18 14.05
C ILE A 16 -30.23 -22.37 14.08
N LEU A 17 -30.78 -23.53 14.48
CA LEU A 17 -30.20 -24.84 14.24
C LEU A 17 -30.72 -25.31 12.89
N CYS A 18 -29.85 -25.48 11.90
CA CYS A 18 -30.10 -26.38 10.79
C CYS A 18 -29.06 -27.50 10.83
N SER A 19 -29.62 -28.69 10.97
CA SER A 19 -29.03 -30.01 11.07
C SER A 19 -28.16 -30.39 9.87
N ASN A 20 -27.02 -31.01 10.18
CA ASN A 20 -26.22 -31.83 9.28
C ASN A 20 -26.72 -33.28 9.34
N PRO A 21 -26.72 -34.04 8.24
CA PRO A 21 -26.39 -35.45 8.32
C PRO A 21 -25.19 -35.79 7.43
N ALA A 22 -24.19 -36.38 8.07
CA ALA A 22 -22.99 -36.95 7.48
C ALA A 22 -23.29 -38.05 6.45
N ARG A 23 -22.44 -38.16 5.42
CA ARG A 23 -22.07 -39.41 4.73
C ARG A 23 -20.73 -39.21 3.98
N ASP A 24 -19.75 -40.02 4.34
CA ASP A 24 -18.51 -40.36 3.60
C ASP A 24 -18.22 -41.84 3.90
N PRO A 25 -17.40 -42.59 3.13
CA PRO A 25 -17.12 -42.52 1.69
C PRO A 25 -17.22 -43.95 1.05
N PRO A 26 -16.70 -44.18 -0.17
CA PRO A 26 -15.63 -45.19 -0.20
C PRO A 26 -14.41 -44.82 -1.06
N SER A 27 -13.35 -45.52 -0.69
CA SER A 27 -11.96 -45.51 -1.13
C SER A 27 -11.71 -45.75 -2.62
N GLY A 28 -10.69 -45.05 -3.13
CA GLY A 28 -9.59 -45.66 -3.86
C GLY A 28 -9.53 -45.33 -5.34
N PHE A 29 -8.52 -44.54 -5.75
CA PHE A 29 -7.76 -44.80 -6.97
C PHE A 29 -6.39 -44.11 -6.89
N LYS A 30 -5.33 -44.93 -6.93
CA LYS A 30 -3.94 -44.54 -7.18
C LYS A 30 -3.78 -44.30 -8.68
N GLY A 31 -2.96 -43.34 -9.10
CA GLY A 31 -2.51 -43.29 -10.49
C GLY A 31 -1.79 -42.01 -10.94
N CYS A 32 -0.46 -42.08 -10.91
CA CYS A 32 0.54 -41.37 -11.71
C CYS A 32 0.15 -40.16 -12.58
N TRP A 33 0.81 -39.03 -12.32
CA TRP A 33 1.12 -38.01 -13.31
C TRP A 33 2.24 -38.53 -14.22
N GLY A 34 1.88 -38.95 -15.43
CA GLY A 34 2.82 -39.25 -16.52
C GLY A 34 2.74 -38.15 -17.58
N PHE A 35 3.79 -37.33 -17.68
CA PHE A 35 4.05 -36.47 -18.83
C PHE A 35 4.58 -37.32 -19.98
N SER A 36 3.84 -37.41 -21.09
CA SER A 36 4.39 -37.62 -22.43
C SER A 36 3.30 -37.43 -23.48
N ALA A 37 3.44 -36.41 -24.32
CA ALA A 37 2.85 -36.39 -25.64
C ALA A 37 3.84 -35.73 -26.60
N SER A 38 4.59 -36.60 -27.26
CA SER A 38 5.34 -36.30 -28.48
C SER A 38 4.39 -35.90 -29.60
N LEU A 39 4.57 -34.72 -30.21
CA LEU A 39 4.09 -34.47 -31.56
C LEU A 39 5.28 -34.35 -32.51
N ARG A 40 5.35 -35.29 -33.46
CA ARG A 40 6.15 -35.20 -34.68
C ARG A 40 5.36 -34.40 -35.70
N PHE A 41 6.02 -33.47 -36.39
CA PHE A 41 5.57 -33.04 -37.71
C PHE A 41 6.72 -33.13 -38.72
N SER A 42 6.33 -33.60 -39.90
CA SER A 42 7.14 -33.99 -41.04
C SER A 42 7.77 -32.78 -41.72
N THR A 43 9.01 -32.97 -42.17
CA THR A 43 9.76 -32.07 -43.06
C THR A 43 9.35 -32.29 -44.51
N GLU A 44 9.03 -31.21 -45.24
CA GLU A 44 9.36 -31.08 -46.66
C GLU A 44 9.89 -29.65 -46.93
N ARG A 45 10.98 -29.60 -47.70
CA ARG A 45 11.74 -28.40 -48.08
C ARG A 45 11.21 -27.86 -49.41
N SER A 46 11.28 -26.53 -49.62
CA SER A 46 11.91 -25.96 -50.83
C SER A 46 12.11 -24.44 -50.74
N THR A 47 13.38 -24.02 -50.89
CA THR A 47 14.04 -22.89 -51.62
C THR A 47 13.19 -21.66 -52.04
N ALA A 48 13.61 -20.38 -52.06
CA ALA A 48 14.86 -19.61 -51.95
C ALA A 48 14.50 -18.09 -51.72
N PRO A 49 15.46 -17.13 -51.65
CA PRO A 49 15.35 -15.88 -50.86
C PRO A 49 14.98 -14.63 -51.67
N LEU A 50 14.51 -13.55 -51.00
CA LEU A 50 14.61 -12.19 -51.55
C LEU A 50 14.57 -11.09 -50.47
N ALA A 51 15.45 -10.11 -50.67
CA ALA A 51 15.71 -8.94 -49.85
C ALA A 51 14.64 -7.84 -49.98
N MET A 52 14.48 -7.03 -48.93
CA MET A 52 13.98 -5.64 -49.00
C MET A 52 14.83 -4.82 -48.01
N LEU A 53 15.84 -4.06 -48.43
CA LEU A 53 15.81 -2.77 -49.14
C LEU A 53 14.89 -1.74 -48.49
N SER A 54 15.55 -0.82 -47.76
CA SER A 54 15.03 0.49 -47.38
C SER A 54 14.52 1.25 -48.59
N ARG A 55 13.35 1.89 -48.48
CA ARG A 55 13.06 3.11 -49.22
C ARG A 55 12.27 4.08 -48.35
N ARG A 56 12.91 5.21 -48.06
CA ARG A 56 12.28 6.51 -47.88
C ARG A 56 11.44 6.81 -49.12
N SER A 57 10.28 7.41 -48.91
CA SER A 57 9.57 8.14 -49.96
C SER A 57 9.05 9.44 -49.34
N ASP A 58 9.82 10.51 -49.59
CA ASP A 58 9.32 11.87 -49.65
C ASP A 58 8.29 11.98 -50.77
N MET A 59 7.14 12.59 -50.49
CA MET A 59 6.30 13.23 -51.49
C MET A 59 5.62 14.43 -50.86
N SER A 60 6.13 15.61 -51.19
CA SER A 60 5.52 16.91 -50.98
C SER A 60 4.72 17.35 -52.21
N LEU A 61 3.53 17.93 -51.99
CA LEU A 61 3.00 19.19 -52.52
C LEU A 61 1.53 19.10 -52.95
N GLY A 62 0.73 20.03 -52.42
CA GLY A 62 -0.65 20.30 -52.81
C GLY A 62 -1.34 21.21 -51.80
N GLY A 63 -1.25 22.52 -51.98
CA GLY A 63 -1.59 23.56 -51.00
C GLY A 63 -3.06 23.74 -50.65
N GLY A 64 -3.28 24.50 -49.57
CA GLY A 64 -4.60 24.91 -49.07
C GLY A 64 -4.46 25.68 -47.76
N ASP A 65 -4.18 26.98 -47.90
CA ASP A 65 -3.94 27.96 -46.82
C ASP A 65 -5.01 27.98 -45.71
N ARG A 66 -4.52 28.00 -44.47
CA ARG A 66 -5.16 28.71 -43.34
C ARG A 66 -4.15 28.90 -42.20
N GLU A 67 -3.26 29.88 -42.36
CA GLU A 67 -2.50 30.45 -41.26
C GLU A 67 -3.47 31.13 -40.28
N LYS A 68 -3.37 30.77 -38.99
CA LYS A 68 -3.88 31.58 -37.89
C LYS A 68 -2.69 32.33 -37.30
N ASP A 69 -2.65 33.62 -37.59
CA ASP A 69 -1.81 34.60 -36.90
C ASP A 69 -2.08 34.56 -35.39
N THR A 70 -1.03 34.30 -34.61
CA THR A 70 -0.93 34.74 -33.21
C THR A 70 0.41 35.43 -33.04
N SER A 71 0.51 36.64 -33.61
CA SER A 71 1.64 37.54 -33.40
C SER A 71 1.65 38.02 -31.94
N THR A 72 2.66 37.55 -31.22
CA THR A 72 3.60 38.38 -30.45
C THR A 72 3.03 39.63 -29.75
N SER A 73 2.79 39.49 -28.44
CA SER A 73 2.96 40.60 -27.51
C SER A 73 4.46 40.92 -27.40
N ALA A 74 4.89 42.03 -28.01
CA ALA A 74 6.25 42.52 -27.97
C ALA A 74 6.72 42.77 -26.53
N VAL A 75 7.86 42.17 -26.16
CA VAL A 75 8.60 42.50 -24.93
C VAL A 75 9.31 43.84 -25.19
N PRO A 76 9.21 44.86 -24.31
CA PRO A 76 9.92 46.11 -24.51
C PRO A 76 11.43 45.89 -24.55
N GLU A 77 12.10 46.43 -25.57
CA GLU A 77 13.56 46.46 -25.64
C GLU A 77 14.10 47.19 -24.40
N GLY A 78 14.90 46.47 -23.61
CA GLY A 78 15.42 46.92 -22.31
C GLY A 78 15.22 45.93 -21.16
N PHE A 79 14.50 44.82 -21.36
CA PHE A 79 14.37 43.77 -20.33
C PHE A 79 15.57 42.80 -20.28
N ALA A 80 16.36 42.73 -21.35
CA ALA A 80 17.55 41.87 -21.42
C ALA A 80 18.68 42.35 -20.50
N ASP A 81 18.89 43.67 -20.37
CA ASP A 81 19.95 44.25 -19.52
C ASP A 81 19.65 44.19 -18.02
N ARG A 82 18.46 43.72 -17.61
CA ARG A 82 18.10 43.50 -16.20
C ARG A 82 18.09 42.04 -15.78
N LEU A 83 18.31 41.11 -16.70
CA LEU A 83 18.43 39.69 -16.39
C LEU A 83 19.86 39.31 -15.99
N ASP A 84 20.86 40.08 -16.43
CA ASP A 84 22.26 39.85 -16.04
C ASP A 84 22.54 40.20 -14.57
N ASP A 85 21.73 41.04 -13.93
CA ASP A 85 21.86 41.42 -12.51
C ASP A 85 21.15 40.43 -11.55
N LEU A 86 20.49 39.39 -12.09
CA LEU A 86 19.95 38.26 -11.33
C LEU A 86 20.80 36.99 -11.50
N SER A 87 21.94 37.09 -12.18
CA SER A 87 22.90 36.00 -12.38
C SER A 87 23.84 35.77 -11.19
N SER A 88 23.56 36.35 -10.02
CA SER A 88 24.10 35.79 -8.79
C SER A 88 23.49 34.40 -8.65
N GLU A 89 24.30 33.36 -8.87
CA GLU A 89 24.00 31.98 -8.56
C GLU A 89 23.64 31.87 -7.06
N SER A 90 22.42 32.25 -6.70
CA SER A 90 21.80 31.75 -5.49
C SER A 90 21.59 30.28 -5.80
N GLU A 91 22.43 29.42 -5.23
CA GLU A 91 22.15 27.99 -5.13
C GLU A 91 20.67 27.86 -4.75
N LEU A 92 19.84 27.47 -5.73
CA LEU A 92 18.44 27.17 -5.47
C LEU A 92 18.48 25.96 -4.56
N GLU A 93 18.42 26.17 -3.24
CA GLU A 93 18.29 25.09 -2.27
C GLU A 93 17.18 24.16 -2.77
N GLU A 94 17.53 22.94 -3.18
CA GLU A 94 16.57 21.90 -3.51
C GLU A 94 15.82 21.54 -2.23
N ARG A 95 14.78 22.32 -1.92
CA ARG A 95 13.90 22.06 -0.79
C ARG A 95 12.96 20.94 -1.17
N GLU A 96 12.86 19.97 -0.27
CA GLU A 96 11.89 18.91 -0.45
C GLU A 96 10.47 19.51 -0.54
N PRO A 97 9.67 19.12 -1.55
CA PRO A 97 8.32 19.63 -1.70
C PRO A 97 7.47 19.30 -0.48
N SER A 98 6.51 20.18 -0.16
CA SER A 98 5.53 19.92 0.89
C SER A 98 4.74 18.63 0.60
N VAL A 99 4.21 17.98 1.63
CA VAL A 99 3.32 16.81 1.47
C VAL A 99 2.16 17.15 0.53
N ALA A 100 1.54 18.33 0.68
CA ALA A 100 0.45 18.78 -0.19
C ALA A 100 0.86 18.84 -1.68
N THR A 101 2.09 19.26 -1.97
CA THR A 101 2.67 19.24 -3.32
C THR A 101 2.89 17.80 -3.79
N ILE A 102 3.50 16.94 -2.98
CA ILE A 102 3.77 15.53 -3.35
C ILE A 102 2.47 14.79 -3.70
N LEU A 103 1.38 15.04 -2.96
CA LEU A 103 0.07 14.42 -3.17
C LEU A 103 -0.55 14.69 -4.55
N VAL A 104 -0.12 15.76 -5.24
CA VAL A 104 -0.64 16.14 -6.56
C VAL A 104 0.43 16.14 -7.66
N SER A 105 1.71 16.05 -7.29
CA SER A 105 2.85 16.16 -8.19
C SER A 105 3.62 14.83 -8.27
N PHE A 106 2.99 13.83 -8.88
CA PHE A 106 3.62 12.55 -9.24
C PHE A 106 3.45 12.28 -10.73
N GLY A 107 4.53 11.84 -11.39
CA GLY A 107 4.60 11.70 -12.83
C GLY A 107 4.30 10.29 -13.33
N ASN A 108 3.98 10.18 -14.62
CA ASN A 108 3.77 8.92 -15.34
C ASN A 108 4.78 8.83 -16.49
N SER A 109 6.08 8.82 -16.19
CA SER A 109 7.14 8.89 -17.22
C SER A 109 7.13 7.73 -18.22
N PHE A 110 6.42 6.65 -17.93
CA PHE A 110 6.25 5.50 -18.83
C PHE A 110 5.14 5.70 -19.88
N ASP A 111 4.25 6.68 -19.72
CA ASP A 111 3.11 6.87 -20.63
C ASP A 111 3.56 7.58 -21.92
N PRO A 112 3.44 6.93 -23.10
CA PRO A 112 3.89 7.52 -24.37
C PRO A 112 3.09 8.75 -24.80
N TYR A 113 1.96 9.04 -24.15
CA TYR A 113 1.12 10.22 -24.44
C TYR A 113 1.30 11.34 -23.42
N GLU A 114 2.17 11.17 -22.43
CA GLU A 114 2.43 12.16 -21.38
C GLU A 114 1.13 12.65 -20.69
N ALA A 115 0.19 11.73 -20.42
CA ALA A 115 -1.08 12.09 -19.80
C ALA A 115 -0.85 12.68 -18.40
N MET A 116 -1.48 13.82 -18.15
CA MET A 116 -1.42 14.52 -16.87
C MET A 116 -1.97 13.69 -15.69
N SER A 117 -2.91 12.78 -15.97
CA SER A 117 -3.42 11.82 -14.99
C SER A 117 -2.96 10.42 -15.34
N THR A 118 -2.66 9.63 -14.31
CA THR A 118 -2.21 8.23 -14.49
C THR A 118 -3.24 7.41 -15.27
N PRO A 119 -2.86 6.82 -16.41
CA PRO A 119 -3.73 5.92 -17.14
C PRO A 119 -4.08 4.66 -16.33
N LEU A 120 -5.29 4.14 -16.55
CA LEU A 120 -5.76 2.89 -15.97
C LEU A 120 -5.36 1.70 -16.85
N TYR A 121 -4.44 0.86 -16.36
CA TYR A 121 -4.03 -0.37 -17.04
C TYR A 121 -4.94 -1.55 -16.68
N GLN A 122 -6.16 -1.55 -17.20
CA GLN A 122 -7.14 -2.62 -17.00
C GLN A 122 -6.87 -3.83 -17.92
N THR A 123 -5.73 -4.49 -17.73
CA THR A 123 -5.33 -5.72 -18.45
C THR A 123 -4.81 -6.75 -17.45
N SER A 124 -4.74 -8.02 -17.86
CA SER A 124 -4.13 -9.09 -17.08
C SER A 124 -2.69 -9.40 -17.48
N THR A 125 -2.32 -9.21 -18.75
CA THR A 125 -0.99 -9.55 -19.29
C THR A 125 -0.48 -8.49 -20.24
N PHE A 126 0.84 -8.52 -20.45
CA PHE A 126 1.59 -7.56 -21.24
C PHE A 126 2.40 -8.28 -22.31
N LYS A 127 2.47 -7.69 -23.51
CA LYS A 127 3.26 -8.25 -24.61
C LYS A 127 4.74 -8.27 -24.22
N GLN A 128 5.36 -9.44 -24.31
CA GLN A 128 6.80 -9.59 -24.05
C GLN A 128 7.63 -9.22 -25.28
N PRO A 129 8.84 -8.65 -25.11
CA PRO A 129 9.75 -8.35 -26.21
C PRO A 129 10.12 -9.59 -27.05
N SER A 130 10.30 -10.74 -26.40
CA SER A 130 10.61 -12.02 -27.04
C SER A 130 10.17 -13.19 -26.15
N ALA A 131 10.37 -14.43 -26.61
CA ALA A 131 10.11 -15.62 -25.79
C ALA A 131 11.15 -15.84 -24.67
N THR A 132 12.29 -15.13 -24.69
CA THR A 132 13.41 -15.31 -23.75
C THR A 132 13.77 -14.03 -22.99
N THR A 133 13.08 -12.93 -23.25
CA THR A 133 13.33 -11.63 -22.63
C THR A 133 12.03 -11.09 -22.04
N TYR A 134 12.08 -10.73 -20.77
CA TYR A 134 10.93 -10.18 -20.06
C TYR A 134 10.88 -8.65 -20.21
N GLY A 135 9.68 -8.12 -20.43
CA GLY A 135 9.41 -6.70 -20.27
C GLY A 135 9.33 -6.30 -18.79
N PRO A 136 9.07 -5.01 -18.50
CA PRO A 136 8.90 -4.53 -17.12
C PRO A 136 7.68 -5.16 -16.41
N TYR A 137 6.69 -5.60 -17.20
CA TYR A 137 5.50 -6.29 -16.69
C TYR A 137 5.24 -7.55 -17.52
N ASP A 138 4.82 -8.62 -16.87
CA ASP A 138 4.36 -9.86 -17.48
C ASP A 138 2.87 -10.10 -17.23
N TYR A 139 2.47 -9.93 -15.98
CA TYR A 139 1.16 -10.27 -15.45
C TYR A 139 0.78 -9.32 -14.32
N THR A 140 -0.43 -8.78 -14.35
CA THR A 140 -0.91 -7.70 -13.46
C THR A 140 -0.87 -8.06 -11.97
N ARG A 141 -0.96 -9.35 -11.63
CA ARG A 141 -0.76 -9.84 -10.25
C ARG A 141 0.65 -9.51 -9.76
N SER A 142 1.68 -9.78 -10.57
CA SER A 142 3.10 -9.52 -10.28
C SER A 142 3.38 -8.02 -10.18
N GLY A 143 2.86 -7.24 -11.13
CA GLY A 143 3.08 -5.80 -11.21
C GLY A 143 2.23 -5.18 -12.32
N ASN A 144 1.87 -3.91 -12.17
CA ASN A 144 1.21 -3.15 -13.25
C ASN A 144 1.49 -1.65 -13.12
N PRO A 145 1.48 -0.88 -14.23
CA PRO A 145 1.87 0.53 -14.21
C PRO A 145 1.03 1.39 -13.25
N THR A 146 -0.28 1.19 -13.18
CA THR A 146 -1.16 2.00 -12.31
C THR A 146 -0.87 1.76 -10.83
N ARG A 147 -0.62 0.51 -10.43
CA ARG A 147 -0.23 0.16 -9.05
C ARG A 147 1.15 0.69 -8.72
N ASP A 148 2.10 0.61 -9.65
CA ASP A 148 3.47 1.08 -9.43
C ASP A 148 3.54 2.58 -9.18
N VAL A 149 2.71 3.39 -9.85
CA VAL A 149 2.59 4.83 -9.54
C VAL A 149 2.11 5.05 -8.10
N LEU A 150 1.07 4.33 -7.66
CA LEU A 150 0.57 4.44 -6.30
C LEU A 150 1.60 4.01 -5.26
N GLN A 151 2.28 2.88 -5.50
CA GLN A 151 3.36 2.39 -4.66
C GLN A 151 4.51 3.41 -4.56
N SER A 152 4.94 3.97 -5.68
CA SER A 152 6.02 4.96 -5.73
C SER A 152 5.64 6.24 -4.97
N LEU A 153 4.41 6.72 -5.15
CA LEU A 153 3.88 7.87 -4.42
C LEU A 153 3.85 7.62 -2.92
N MET A 154 3.34 6.46 -2.49
CA MET A 154 3.25 6.11 -1.08
C MET A 154 4.61 5.91 -0.43
N ALA A 155 5.57 5.32 -1.14
CA ALA A 155 6.95 5.23 -0.67
C ALA A 155 7.53 6.63 -0.42
N LYS A 156 7.34 7.57 -1.37
CA LYS A 156 7.77 8.96 -1.22
C LYS A 156 7.09 9.67 -0.05
N LEU A 157 5.79 9.48 0.15
CA LEU A 157 5.02 10.10 1.23
C LEU A 157 5.46 9.61 2.62
N GLU A 158 5.79 8.32 2.75
CA GLU A 158 6.22 7.70 4.02
C GLU A 158 7.72 7.76 4.27
N LYS A 159 8.52 8.25 3.31
CA LYS A 159 10.00 8.15 3.32
C LYS A 159 10.50 6.71 3.37
N ALA A 160 9.80 5.82 2.66
CA ALA A 160 10.13 4.41 2.55
C ALA A 160 11.02 4.14 1.34
N ASP A 161 11.76 3.04 1.38
CA ASP A 161 12.53 2.58 0.23
C ASP A 161 11.58 2.00 -0.84
N GLN A 162 10.55 1.27 -0.41
CA GLN A 162 9.49 0.75 -1.29
C GLN A 162 8.12 0.74 -0.58
N ALA A 163 7.06 0.72 -1.37
CA ALA A 163 5.71 0.45 -0.86
C ALA A 163 4.96 -0.55 -1.72
N PHE A 164 3.97 -1.21 -1.12
CA PHE A 164 3.25 -2.33 -1.69
C PHE A 164 1.76 -2.16 -1.45
N CYS A 165 0.95 -2.21 -2.51
CA CYS A 165 -0.51 -2.02 -2.41
C CYS A 165 -1.26 -3.36 -2.45
N PHE A 166 -2.14 -3.59 -1.48
CA PHE A 166 -2.87 -4.82 -1.25
C PHE A 166 -4.38 -4.62 -1.38
N THR A 167 -5.11 -5.71 -1.65
CA THR A 167 -6.59 -5.73 -1.79
C THR A 167 -7.35 -5.22 -0.56
N SER A 168 -6.74 -5.24 0.63
CA SER A 168 -7.29 -4.64 1.84
C SER A 168 -6.19 -4.42 2.89
N GLY A 169 -6.49 -3.63 3.91
CA GLY A 169 -5.61 -3.52 5.10
C GLY A 169 -5.37 -4.89 5.76
N MET A 170 -6.37 -5.78 5.78
CA MET A 170 -6.21 -7.12 6.34
C MET A 170 -5.28 -8.01 5.51
N ALA A 171 -5.28 -7.87 4.18
CA ALA A 171 -4.36 -8.59 3.32
C ALA A 171 -2.91 -8.13 3.55
N ALA A 172 -2.70 -6.81 3.67
CA ALA A 172 -1.40 -6.25 4.04
C ALA A 172 -0.91 -6.79 5.41
N LEU A 173 -1.79 -6.77 6.42
CA LEU A 173 -1.46 -7.30 7.75
C LEU A 173 -1.17 -8.80 7.76
N ALA A 174 -1.95 -9.59 7.02
CA ALA A 174 -1.69 -11.02 6.89
C ALA A 174 -0.30 -11.27 6.28
N THR A 175 0.08 -10.56 5.23
CA THR A 175 1.42 -10.61 4.64
C THR A 175 2.51 -10.29 5.67
N VAL A 176 2.33 -9.29 6.54
CA VAL A 176 3.31 -8.99 7.61
C VAL A 176 3.43 -10.14 8.61
N THR A 177 2.35 -10.85 8.93
CA THR A 177 2.42 -12.00 9.85
C THR A 177 3.23 -13.17 9.30
N HIS A 178 3.42 -13.25 7.98
CA HIS A 178 4.26 -14.26 7.34
C HIS A 178 5.77 -14.00 7.49
N LEU A 179 6.18 -12.84 8.00
CA LEU A 179 7.57 -12.54 8.37
C LEU A 179 7.99 -13.19 9.70
N VAL A 180 7.05 -13.84 10.39
CA VAL A 180 7.25 -14.43 11.72
C VAL A 180 7.03 -15.93 11.63
N GLU A 181 8.06 -16.69 12.00
CA GLU A 181 8.10 -18.13 11.90
C GLU A 181 7.49 -18.83 13.13
N ALA A 182 7.18 -20.12 12.99
CA ALA A 182 6.71 -20.93 14.10
C ALA A 182 7.70 -20.91 15.27
N GLY A 183 7.19 -20.69 16.48
CA GLY A 183 8.00 -20.55 17.70
C GLY A 183 8.54 -19.13 17.96
N GLN A 184 8.41 -18.21 17.00
CA GLN A 184 8.73 -16.79 17.20
C GLN A 184 7.51 -16.03 17.74
N GLU A 185 7.76 -14.81 18.21
CA GLU A 185 6.77 -14.00 18.92
C GLU A 185 6.44 -12.68 18.22
N ILE A 186 5.17 -12.30 18.31
CA ILE A 186 4.67 -10.96 18.01
C ILE A 186 4.25 -10.29 19.33
N VAL A 187 4.80 -9.12 19.63
CA VAL A 187 4.31 -8.24 20.69
C VAL A 187 3.39 -7.19 20.07
N ALA A 188 2.14 -7.10 20.51
CA ALA A 188 1.15 -6.22 19.88
C ALA A 188 0.25 -5.53 20.90
N GLY A 189 -0.20 -4.30 20.61
CA GLY A 189 -1.03 -3.49 21.50
C GLY A 189 -2.39 -4.09 21.83
N ASP A 190 -2.76 -4.20 23.10
CA ASP A 190 -4.02 -4.79 23.59
C ASP A 190 -5.27 -4.01 23.12
N ASP A 191 -5.13 -2.70 22.92
CA ASP A 191 -6.07 -1.82 22.23
C ASP A 191 -5.65 -1.61 20.77
N ILE A 192 -6.34 -2.27 19.86
CA ILE A 192 -6.04 -2.24 18.42
C ILE A 192 -7.33 -2.43 17.63
N TYR A 193 -7.31 -2.08 16.34
CA TYR A 193 -8.42 -2.39 15.44
C TYR A 193 -8.89 -3.86 15.58
N GLY A 194 -10.20 -4.06 15.79
CA GLY A 194 -10.77 -5.39 16.04
C GLY A 194 -10.56 -6.42 14.92
N GLY A 195 -10.27 -6.00 13.69
CA GLY A 195 -9.83 -6.91 12.62
C GLY A 195 -8.42 -7.46 12.86
N SER A 196 -7.50 -6.59 13.30
CA SER A 196 -6.14 -6.94 13.71
C SER A 196 -6.17 -7.87 14.92
N ASP A 197 -6.99 -7.57 15.93
CA ASP A 197 -7.17 -8.46 17.09
C ASP A 197 -7.66 -9.85 16.67
N ARG A 198 -8.66 -9.94 15.78
CA ARG A 198 -9.16 -11.22 15.26
C ARG A 198 -8.08 -12.01 14.51
N LEU A 199 -7.23 -11.34 13.73
CA LEU A 199 -6.12 -11.97 13.02
C LEU A 199 -5.12 -12.54 14.03
N LEU A 200 -4.68 -11.71 14.98
CA LEU A 200 -3.68 -12.04 15.99
C LEU A 200 -4.15 -13.10 17.00
N SER A 201 -5.43 -13.14 17.34
CA SER A 201 -5.97 -14.08 18.35
C SER A 201 -6.44 -15.41 17.75
N ARG A 202 -6.85 -15.47 16.48
CA ARG A 202 -7.53 -16.65 15.91
C ARG A 202 -6.84 -17.26 14.69
N VAL A 203 -6.03 -16.50 13.97
CA VAL A 203 -5.39 -16.96 12.72
C VAL A 203 -3.91 -17.19 12.96
N VAL A 204 -3.19 -16.17 13.40
CA VAL A 204 -1.73 -16.20 13.62
C VAL A 204 -1.29 -17.36 14.52
N PRO A 205 -1.95 -17.67 15.66
CA PRO A 205 -1.48 -18.75 16.54
C PRO A 205 -1.51 -20.14 15.89
N LYS A 206 -2.28 -20.33 14.80
CA LYS A 206 -2.36 -21.62 14.09
C LYS A 206 -1.11 -21.94 13.29
N SER A 207 -0.27 -20.97 12.97
CA SER A 207 1.05 -21.20 12.35
C SER A 207 2.15 -21.50 13.38
N GLY A 208 1.82 -21.55 14.67
CA GLY A 208 2.79 -21.76 15.75
C GLY A 208 3.47 -20.47 16.22
N VAL A 209 3.05 -19.31 15.72
CA VAL A 209 3.51 -17.99 16.20
C VAL A 209 2.84 -17.67 17.54
N ILE A 210 3.62 -17.14 18.49
CA ILE A 210 3.14 -16.74 19.81
C ILE A 210 2.80 -15.25 19.78
N VAL A 211 1.63 -14.88 20.29
CA VAL A 211 1.21 -13.46 20.36
C VAL A 211 1.14 -13.01 21.81
N LYS A 212 1.90 -11.97 22.15
CA LYS A 212 1.88 -11.28 23.44
C LYS A 212 1.11 -9.96 23.28
N ARG A 213 0.11 -9.75 24.14
CA ARG A 213 -0.74 -8.54 24.13
C ARG A 213 -0.32 -7.65 25.30
N VAL A 214 -0.05 -6.37 25.03
CA VAL A 214 0.45 -5.40 26.02
C VAL A 214 -0.19 -4.03 25.82
N ASN A 215 -0.26 -3.22 26.86
CA ASN A 215 -0.58 -1.80 26.71
C ASN A 215 0.62 -1.05 26.08
N THR A 216 0.51 -0.65 24.81
CA THR A 216 1.62 0.03 24.10
C THR A 216 1.85 1.48 24.54
N SER A 217 0.93 2.07 25.31
CA SER A 217 1.17 3.38 25.93
C SER A 217 2.11 3.31 27.15
N ASP A 218 2.36 2.11 27.69
CA ASP A 218 3.35 1.87 28.74
C ASP A 218 4.62 1.22 28.16
N ILE A 219 5.66 2.02 28.01
CA ILE A 219 6.95 1.57 27.46
C ILE A 219 7.55 0.43 28.30
N ASN A 220 7.35 0.41 29.62
CA ASN A 220 7.94 -0.63 30.48
C ASN A 220 7.26 -1.99 30.26
N GLU A 221 5.94 -1.97 30.04
CA GLU A 221 5.18 -3.17 29.72
C GLU A 221 5.61 -3.75 28.38
N VAL A 222 5.78 -2.89 27.36
CA VAL A 222 6.31 -3.29 26.06
C VAL A 222 7.72 -3.86 26.18
N ALA A 223 8.61 -3.18 26.89
CA ALA A 223 9.99 -3.62 27.10
C ALA A 223 10.07 -4.99 27.79
N SER A 224 9.18 -5.24 28.75
CA SER A 224 9.13 -6.51 29.49
C SER A 224 8.60 -7.68 28.65
N ALA A 225 7.85 -7.40 27.58
CA ALA A 225 7.32 -8.42 26.69
C ALA A 225 8.27 -8.78 25.54
N ILE A 226 9.14 -7.85 25.15
CA ILE A 226 10.16 -8.06 24.10
C ILE A 226 11.30 -8.92 24.66
N GLY A 227 11.72 -9.92 23.87
CA GLY A 227 12.85 -10.78 24.20
C GLY A 227 13.48 -11.44 22.97
N PRO A 228 14.41 -12.38 23.15
CA PRO A 228 15.16 -12.99 22.03
C PRO A 228 14.33 -13.71 20.98
N SER A 229 13.11 -14.16 21.32
CA SER A 229 12.18 -14.80 20.38
C SER A 229 11.23 -13.81 19.70
N THR A 230 11.23 -12.54 20.12
CA THR A 230 10.38 -11.50 19.53
C THR A 230 10.91 -11.13 18.16
N LYS A 231 10.08 -11.31 17.13
CA LYS A 231 10.43 -10.99 15.75
C LYS A 231 9.73 -9.75 15.23
N LEU A 232 8.55 -9.43 15.77
CA LEU A 232 7.75 -8.29 15.36
C LEU A 232 7.13 -7.59 16.58
N VAL A 233 7.26 -6.27 16.62
CA VAL A 233 6.47 -5.39 17.49
C VAL A 233 5.45 -4.65 16.61
N TRP A 234 4.17 -4.86 16.88
CA TRP A 234 3.06 -4.30 16.12
C TRP A 234 2.36 -3.21 16.95
N LEU A 235 2.51 -1.97 16.50
CA LEU A 235 1.94 -0.78 17.11
C LEU A 235 0.80 -0.19 16.26
N GLU A 236 -0.11 0.51 16.91
CA GLU A 236 -1.13 1.38 16.30
C GLU A 236 -1.16 2.66 17.14
N SER A 237 -1.00 3.84 16.53
CA SER A 237 -0.93 5.11 17.26
C SER A 237 -1.51 6.27 16.43
N PRO A 238 -2.60 6.91 16.88
CA PRO A 238 -3.41 6.55 18.04
C PRO A 238 -4.08 5.19 17.88
N THR A 239 -4.39 4.51 18.98
CA THR A 239 -5.10 3.23 18.96
C THR A 239 -6.58 3.37 18.60
N ASN A 240 -7.17 2.33 18.03
CA ASN A 240 -8.61 2.22 17.80
C ASN A 240 -9.27 1.24 18.80
N PRO A 241 -10.29 1.66 19.58
CA PRO A 241 -10.98 2.95 19.54
C PRO A 241 -10.51 3.98 20.59
N ARG A 242 -9.61 3.61 21.53
CA ARG A 242 -9.38 4.46 22.72
C ARG A 242 -8.45 5.65 22.47
N GLN A 243 -7.85 5.75 21.29
CA GLN A 243 -6.98 6.85 20.86
C GLN A 243 -5.76 7.02 21.78
N GLN A 244 -5.21 5.91 22.29
CA GLN A 244 -4.00 5.94 23.09
C GLN A 244 -2.78 6.23 22.21
N ILE A 245 -1.84 7.00 22.75
CA ILE A 245 -0.61 7.39 22.04
C ILE A 245 0.54 6.51 22.50
N THR A 246 1.30 6.01 21.52
CA THR A 246 2.47 5.16 21.72
C THR A 246 3.74 5.92 21.33
N ASP A 247 4.80 5.83 22.15
CA ASP A 247 6.14 6.38 21.84
C ASP A 247 6.88 5.44 20.88
N ILE A 248 6.67 5.67 19.57
CA ILE A 248 7.22 4.82 18.50
C ILE A 248 8.75 4.78 18.56
N HIS A 249 9.39 5.93 18.78
CA HIS A 249 10.86 6.02 18.78
C HIS A 249 11.50 5.14 19.85
N LYS A 250 11.08 5.30 21.10
CA LYS A 250 11.67 4.50 22.19
C LYS A 250 11.39 3.02 22.05
N ILE A 251 10.18 2.65 21.61
CA ILE A 251 9.83 1.24 21.42
C ILE A 251 10.64 0.64 20.26
N SER A 252 10.87 1.39 19.18
CA SER A 252 11.75 0.98 18.09
C SER A 252 13.17 0.72 18.56
N GLU A 253 13.77 1.61 19.35
CA GLU A 253 15.11 1.39 19.91
C GLU A 253 15.18 0.09 20.72
N ILE A 254 14.17 -0.17 21.56
CA ILE A 254 14.10 -1.39 22.37
C ILE A 254 13.95 -2.62 21.47
N ALA A 255 13.01 -2.61 20.53
CA ALA A 255 12.76 -3.73 19.63
C ALA A 255 14.00 -4.09 18.79
N HIS A 256 14.66 -3.07 18.23
CA HIS A 256 15.87 -3.24 17.43
C HIS A 256 17.05 -3.80 18.23
N SER A 257 17.14 -3.52 19.54
CA SER A 257 18.17 -4.13 20.40
C SER A 257 18.07 -5.65 20.51
N PHE A 258 16.89 -6.23 20.20
CA PHE A 258 16.65 -7.67 20.11
C PHE A 258 16.56 -8.18 18.66
N GLY A 259 16.76 -7.31 17.66
CA GLY A 259 16.65 -7.68 16.24
C GLY A 259 15.21 -7.89 15.74
N ALA A 260 14.21 -7.39 16.49
CA ALA A 260 12.80 -7.42 16.10
C ALA A 260 12.48 -6.28 15.13
N LEU A 261 11.59 -6.51 14.17
CA LEU A 261 11.02 -5.47 13.32
C LEU A 261 9.95 -4.69 14.08
N VAL A 262 9.77 -3.42 13.75
CA VAL A 262 8.64 -2.60 14.21
C VAL A 262 7.73 -2.24 13.06
N MET A 263 6.46 -2.63 13.19
CA MET A 263 5.40 -2.17 12.31
C MET A 263 4.48 -1.19 13.05
N VAL A 264 4.13 -0.08 12.39
CA VAL A 264 3.13 0.87 12.87
C VAL A 264 1.95 0.91 11.90
N ASP A 265 0.75 0.60 12.37
CA ASP A 265 -0.49 0.93 11.68
C ASP A 265 -0.75 2.44 11.83
N ASN A 266 -0.57 3.17 10.72
CA ASN A 266 -0.67 4.63 10.63
C ASN A 266 -1.99 5.05 9.97
N SER A 267 -3.00 4.16 9.95
CA SER A 267 -4.26 4.38 9.23
C SER A 267 -5.04 5.62 9.66
N ILE A 268 -4.95 6.03 10.93
CA ILE A 268 -5.68 7.19 11.47
C ILE A 268 -5.00 8.51 11.11
N LEU A 269 -3.67 8.57 11.25
CA LEU A 269 -2.93 9.82 11.05
C LEU A 269 -2.63 10.08 9.59
N SER A 270 -2.46 9.02 8.78
CA SER A 270 -1.99 9.07 7.40
C SER A 270 -0.58 9.69 7.28
N PRO A 271 0.07 9.64 6.10
CA PRO A 271 1.36 10.31 5.90
C PRO A 271 1.31 11.84 6.06
N VAL A 272 0.10 12.44 6.14
CA VAL A 272 -0.07 13.88 6.33
C VAL A 272 0.27 14.33 7.76
N LEU A 273 0.00 13.49 8.77
CA LEU A 273 0.16 13.87 10.17
C LEU A 273 1.30 13.13 10.88
N SER A 274 1.73 11.98 10.36
CA SER A 274 2.82 11.19 10.96
C SER A 274 3.55 10.36 9.91
N GLN A 275 4.88 10.26 10.06
CA GLN A 275 5.77 9.43 9.24
C GLN A 275 6.55 8.46 10.14
N PRO A 276 5.97 7.32 10.56
CA PRO A 276 6.58 6.46 11.57
C PRO A 276 7.95 5.88 11.17
N LEU A 277 8.27 5.74 9.88
CA LEU A 277 9.61 5.31 9.45
C LEU A 277 10.71 6.29 9.90
N GLN A 278 10.39 7.59 10.00
CA GLN A 278 11.32 8.59 10.55
C GLN A 278 11.45 8.48 12.07
N LEU A 279 10.49 7.84 12.74
CA LEU A 279 10.51 7.54 14.17
C LEU A 279 11.13 6.17 14.46
N GLY A 280 11.73 5.50 13.47
CA GLY A 280 12.40 4.22 13.67
C GLY A 280 11.53 2.98 13.42
N ALA A 281 10.33 3.10 12.86
CA ALA A 281 9.62 1.93 12.36
C ALA A 281 10.33 1.33 11.13
N ASP A 282 10.12 0.04 10.88
CA ASP A 282 10.60 -0.66 9.69
C ASP A 282 9.49 -0.82 8.64
N ILE A 283 8.25 -0.90 9.11
CA ILE A 283 7.05 -1.07 8.29
C ILE A 283 5.99 -0.05 8.74
N VAL A 284 5.43 0.70 7.80
CA VAL A 284 4.22 1.48 8.01
C VAL A 284 3.08 0.81 7.26
N MET A 285 2.03 0.48 7.99
CA MET A 285 0.80 -0.07 7.43
C MET A 285 -0.27 1.02 7.33
N HIS A 286 -1.01 1.02 6.22
CA HIS A 286 -2.25 1.77 6.08
C HIS A 286 -3.39 0.88 5.63
N SER A 287 -4.55 1.03 6.26
CA SER A 287 -5.83 0.77 5.62
C SER A 287 -6.15 1.94 4.68
N ALA A 288 -5.74 1.82 3.42
CA ALA A 288 -6.00 2.85 2.42
C ALA A 288 -7.50 3.07 2.11
N THR A 289 -8.36 2.13 2.54
CA THR A 289 -9.82 2.29 2.67
C THR A 289 -10.22 3.57 3.42
N LYS A 290 -9.39 4.07 4.33
CA LYS A 290 -9.68 5.18 5.26
C LYS A 290 -9.29 6.52 4.65
N PHE A 291 -8.29 7.20 5.22
CA PHE A 291 -7.93 8.57 4.87
C PHE A 291 -7.29 8.70 3.49
N ILE A 292 -6.56 7.67 3.03
CA ILE A 292 -5.87 7.67 1.73
C ILE A 292 -6.89 7.74 0.59
N SER A 293 -7.79 6.76 0.46
CA SER A 293 -8.92 6.87 -0.47
C SER A 293 -9.82 8.04 -0.09
N GLY A 294 -10.36 8.04 1.14
CA GLY A 294 -11.15 9.13 1.68
C GLY A 294 -12.59 9.25 1.15
N HIS A 295 -13.04 8.32 0.30
CA HIS A 295 -14.34 8.39 -0.38
C HIS A 295 -15.27 7.20 -0.08
N SER A 296 -14.85 6.28 0.78
CA SER A 296 -15.66 5.12 1.23
C SER A 296 -16.20 4.23 0.10
N ASP A 297 -15.46 4.12 -0.99
CA ASP A 297 -15.86 3.46 -2.24
C ASP A 297 -14.94 2.29 -2.66
N LEU A 298 -13.88 2.01 -1.89
CA LEU A 298 -12.94 0.91 -2.17
C LEU A 298 -12.40 0.29 -0.89
N MET A 299 -11.78 -0.89 -1.02
CA MET A 299 -10.92 -1.46 0.01
C MET A 299 -9.47 -1.53 -0.49
N ALA A 300 -8.53 -1.15 0.35
CA ALA A 300 -7.11 -1.24 0.04
C ALA A 300 -6.27 -1.27 1.32
N GLY A 301 -5.10 -1.90 1.22
CA GLY A 301 -4.04 -1.87 2.21
C GLY A 301 -2.74 -1.41 1.58
N ILE A 302 -1.87 -0.77 2.34
CA ILE A 302 -0.54 -0.34 1.85
C ILE A 302 0.48 -0.67 2.94
N LEU A 303 1.61 -1.28 2.54
CA LEU A 303 2.80 -1.40 3.38
C LEU A 303 3.90 -0.54 2.77
N ALA A 304 4.44 0.40 3.52
CA ALA A 304 5.64 1.14 3.17
C ALA A 304 6.79 0.63 4.05
N VAL A 305 7.91 0.24 3.45
CA VAL A 305 8.96 -0.50 4.14
C VAL A 305 10.35 0.12 3.96
N LYS A 306 11.19 -0.05 4.98
CA LYS A 306 12.59 0.34 4.98
C LYS A 306 13.47 -0.90 4.80
N GLY A 307 14.42 -0.84 3.86
CA GLY A 307 15.42 -1.85 3.56
C GLY A 307 15.06 -2.80 2.41
N ASP A 308 16.03 -3.02 1.52
CA ASP A 308 15.88 -3.85 0.32
C ASP A 308 15.53 -5.32 0.63
N SER A 309 16.06 -5.88 1.71
CA SER A 309 15.79 -7.28 2.07
C SER A 309 14.32 -7.48 2.42
N LEU A 310 13.77 -6.60 3.26
CA LEU A 310 12.38 -6.62 3.66
C LEU A 310 11.45 -6.34 2.47
N ALA A 311 11.83 -5.38 1.62
CA ALA A 311 11.08 -5.09 0.39
C ALA A 311 10.98 -6.30 -0.54
N LYS A 312 12.07 -7.05 -0.75
CA LYS A 312 12.08 -8.27 -1.57
C LYS A 312 11.16 -9.36 -0.99
N GLU A 313 11.17 -9.51 0.32
CA GLU A 313 10.33 -10.50 1.01
C GLU A 313 8.84 -10.16 0.88
N ILE A 314 8.46 -8.90 1.13
CA ILE A 314 7.08 -8.42 0.96
C ILE A 314 6.63 -8.54 -0.51
N ALA A 315 7.49 -8.17 -1.47
CA ALA A 315 7.19 -8.31 -2.91
C ALA A 315 6.92 -9.78 -3.29
N PHE A 316 7.74 -10.70 -2.78
CA PHE A 316 7.56 -12.13 -2.99
C PHE A 316 6.21 -12.61 -2.45
N LEU A 317 5.89 -12.28 -1.19
CA LEU A 317 4.64 -12.68 -0.55
C LEU A 317 3.41 -12.10 -1.26
N GLN A 318 3.43 -10.80 -1.60
CA GLN A 318 2.34 -10.15 -2.33
C GLN A 318 2.03 -10.88 -3.66
N ASN A 319 3.08 -11.24 -4.40
CA ASN A 319 2.93 -11.93 -5.67
C ASN A 319 2.45 -13.38 -5.48
N ALA A 320 3.06 -14.11 -4.52
CA ALA A 320 2.78 -15.52 -4.26
C ALA A 320 1.35 -15.74 -3.73
N GLU A 321 0.87 -14.85 -2.86
CA GLU A 321 -0.49 -14.90 -2.32
C GLU A 321 -1.53 -14.28 -3.27
N GLY A 322 -1.07 -13.53 -4.28
CA GLY A 322 -1.94 -12.82 -5.21
C GLY A 322 -2.75 -11.72 -4.54
N SER A 323 -2.21 -11.10 -3.50
CA SER A 323 -2.88 -10.11 -2.66
C SER A 323 -2.69 -8.66 -3.14
N GLY A 324 -2.00 -8.45 -4.26
CA GLY A 324 -1.78 -7.14 -4.86
C GLY A 324 -3.09 -6.44 -5.30
N LEU A 325 -3.16 -5.13 -5.10
CA LEU A 325 -4.34 -4.32 -5.41
C LEU A 325 -4.59 -4.25 -6.93
N ALA A 326 -5.87 -4.26 -7.31
CA ALA A 326 -6.31 -4.20 -8.70
C ALA A 326 -6.10 -2.79 -9.31
N PRO A 327 -5.88 -2.66 -10.63
CA PRO A 327 -5.60 -1.36 -11.26
C PRO A 327 -6.68 -0.30 -11.03
N PHE A 328 -7.96 -0.68 -11.05
CA PHE A 328 -9.07 0.27 -10.84
C PHE A 328 -9.05 0.88 -9.43
N ASP A 329 -8.86 0.06 -8.39
CA ASP A 329 -8.77 0.55 -7.02
C ASP A 329 -7.49 1.37 -6.79
N CYS A 330 -6.38 1.03 -7.47
CA CYS A 330 -5.18 1.85 -7.48
C CYS A 330 -5.48 3.24 -8.07
N TRP A 331 -6.19 3.30 -9.19
CA TRP A 331 -6.59 4.54 -9.84
C TRP A 331 -7.52 5.39 -8.95
N LEU A 332 -8.49 4.77 -8.26
CA LEU A 332 -9.34 5.47 -7.30
C LEU A 332 -8.54 6.01 -6.11
N CYS A 333 -7.57 5.25 -5.57
CA CYS A 333 -6.66 5.75 -4.54
C CYS A 333 -5.85 6.95 -5.04
N LEU A 334 -5.24 6.87 -6.23
CA LEU A 334 -4.50 7.98 -6.85
C LEU A 334 -5.37 9.23 -7.08
N ARG A 335 -6.67 9.05 -7.30
CA ARG A 335 -7.64 10.15 -7.37
C ARG A 335 -7.91 10.72 -5.97
N GLY A 336 -8.19 9.86 -4.98
CA GLY A 336 -8.55 10.26 -3.62
C GLY A 336 -7.42 10.95 -2.84
N ILE A 337 -6.18 10.52 -3.06
CA ILE A 337 -4.97 11.04 -2.39
C ILE A 337 -4.77 12.53 -2.68
N LYS A 338 -5.13 13.02 -3.87
CA LYS A 338 -4.95 14.43 -4.27
C LYS A 338 -5.66 15.43 -3.36
N THR A 339 -6.75 15.01 -2.70
CA THR A 339 -7.50 15.86 -1.76
C THR A 339 -7.21 15.54 -0.30
N MET A 340 -6.29 14.61 0.00
CA MET A 340 -6.07 14.09 1.34
C MET A 340 -5.67 15.19 2.33
N ALA A 341 -4.72 16.05 2.00
CA ALA A 341 -4.29 17.14 2.89
C ALA A 341 -5.48 18.05 3.29
N LEU A 342 -6.28 18.48 2.31
CA LEU A 342 -7.45 19.34 2.54
C LEU A 342 -8.53 18.63 3.38
N ARG A 343 -8.78 17.34 3.10
CA ARG A 343 -9.74 16.54 3.86
C ARG A 343 -9.29 16.38 5.31
N VAL A 344 -8.02 16.02 5.53
CA VAL A 344 -7.44 15.83 6.87
C VAL A 344 -7.46 17.14 7.66
N GLU A 345 -7.04 18.25 7.06
CA GLU A 345 -7.12 19.57 7.70
C GLU A 345 -8.54 19.89 8.18
N LYS A 346 -9.53 19.71 7.29
CA LYS A 346 -10.93 19.95 7.64
C LYS A 346 -11.47 18.98 8.69
N GLN A 347 -11.06 17.71 8.63
CA GLN A 347 -11.42 16.70 9.61
C GLN A 347 -10.85 17.04 10.99
N GLN A 348 -9.59 17.44 11.09
CA GLN A 348 -9.00 17.90 12.36
C GLN A 348 -9.74 19.12 12.91
N ALA A 349 -9.98 20.14 12.09
CA ALA A 349 -10.69 21.35 12.52
C ALA A 349 -12.11 21.06 13.01
N ASN A 350 -12.82 20.13 12.35
CA ASN A 350 -14.15 19.72 12.79
C ASN A 350 -14.09 18.86 14.06
N ALA A 351 -13.16 17.91 14.14
CA ALA A 351 -12.97 17.03 15.30
C ALA A 351 -12.60 17.83 16.56
N GLN A 352 -11.72 18.82 16.43
CA GLN A 352 -11.35 19.71 17.55
C GLN A 352 -12.57 20.43 18.11
N LYS A 353 -13.39 21.05 17.24
CA LYS A 353 -14.62 21.73 17.66
C LYS A 353 -15.60 20.80 18.35
N LEU A 354 -15.75 19.57 17.84
CA LEU A 354 -16.62 18.57 18.45
C LEU A 354 -16.06 18.10 19.79
N ALA A 355 -14.75 17.88 19.90
CA ALA A 355 -14.11 17.46 21.14
C ALA A 355 -14.25 18.53 22.24
N GLU A 356 -14.02 19.81 21.92
CA GLU A 356 -14.22 20.94 22.84
C GLU A 356 -15.68 21.08 23.27
N PHE A 357 -16.60 20.97 22.30
CA PHE A 357 -18.03 21.00 22.59
C PHE A 357 -18.45 19.85 23.52
N LEU A 358 -18.03 18.62 23.22
CA LEU A 358 -18.38 17.43 24.01
C LEU A 358 -17.71 17.44 25.39
N SER A 359 -16.46 17.92 25.50
CA SER A 359 -15.74 18.03 26.78
C SER A 359 -16.38 19.06 27.72
N SER A 360 -16.99 20.11 27.17
CA SER A 360 -17.74 21.12 27.93
C SER A 360 -19.23 20.78 28.09
N HIS A 361 -19.70 19.69 27.47
CA HIS A 361 -21.09 19.28 27.55
C HIS A 361 -21.38 18.65 28.94
N PRO A 362 -22.51 18.99 29.61
CA PRO A 362 -22.77 18.55 30.99
C PRO A 362 -23.12 17.05 31.16
N LYS A 363 -23.20 16.30 30.06
CA LYS A 363 -23.47 14.86 30.02
C LYS A 363 -22.41 14.19 29.17
#